data_AF-A0A6J7XX04-F1
#
_entry.id   AF-A0A6J7XX04-F1
#
_cell.length_a   1.000
_cell.length_b   1.000
_cell.length_c   1.000
_cell.angle_alpha   90.00
_cell.angle_beta   90.00
_cell.angle_gamma   90.00
#
_symmetry.space_group_name_H-M   'P 1'
#
loop_
_entity.id
_entity.type
_entity.pdbx_description
1 polymer ?
#
loop_
_entity_poly.entity_id
_entity_poly.type
_entity_poly.pdbx_seq_one_letter_code
_entity_poly.pdbx_strand_id
1 'polypeptide(L)'
;MTTEKETLSITSTPQASDVKFIALVNSFAVIEGSPDINECQRDGAKAVIDLVVEYEKFAECSSPEKVAKVLGRLSDIQVRDFALGSHSTASFQTYWGMWHHLLQVAPDGFVAPVACLFATLAYEKGDTPLAYNALDRATLDEPAYSLTILLRRVFGSGWPAAAFAAMRTELHPKVTAGIFD
;
A
#
# COMPACT_ATOMS: atom_id res chain seq x y z
N MET A 1 -29.16 -0.41 20.92
CA MET A 1 -28.69 0.55 19.90
C MET A 1 -27.66 -0.16 19.06
N THR A 2 -28.08 -0.68 17.91
CA THR A 2 -27.19 -1.20 16.89
C THR A 2 -26.44 0.00 16.33
N THR A 3 -25.18 0.17 16.71
CA THR A 3 -24.29 1.12 16.05
C THR A 3 -24.15 0.61 14.62
N GLU A 4 -24.86 1.22 13.66
CA GLU A 4 -24.53 1.07 12.25
C GLU A 4 -23.05 1.42 12.12
N LYS A 5 -22.22 0.41 11.90
CA LYS A 5 -20.79 0.59 11.69
C LYS A 5 -20.70 1.31 10.34
N GLU A 6 -20.51 2.63 10.35
CA GLU A 6 -20.24 3.41 9.13
C GLU A 6 -19.15 2.65 8.34
N THR A 7 -19.54 2.17 7.17
CA THR A 7 -18.67 1.32 6.36
C THR A 7 -17.70 2.26 5.65
N LEU A 8 -16.41 2.15 5.99
CA LEU A 8 -15.38 2.97 5.36
C LEU A 8 -15.36 2.70 3.84
N SER A 9 -15.69 3.72 3.05
CA SER A 9 -15.70 3.61 1.60
C SER A 9 -14.28 3.51 1.05
N ILE A 10 -14.03 2.53 0.19
CA ILE A 10 -12.79 2.36 -0.55
C ILE A 10 -13.01 2.57 -2.05
N THR A 11 -14.07 3.28 -2.46
CA THR A 11 -14.36 3.55 -3.88
C THR A 11 -13.33 4.53 -4.46
N SER A 12 -12.97 4.34 -5.73
CA SER A 12 -12.11 5.26 -6.46
C SER A 12 -12.69 6.68 -6.47
N THR A 13 -11.85 7.70 -6.32
CA THR A 13 -12.23 9.10 -6.57
C THR A 13 -12.04 9.46 -8.05
N PRO A 14 -12.58 10.60 -8.53
CA PRO A 14 -12.34 11.04 -9.90
C PRO A 14 -10.86 11.22 -10.28
N GLN A 15 -9.98 11.47 -9.30
CA GLN A 15 -8.55 11.63 -9.54
C GLN A 15 -7.89 10.35 -10.09
N ALA A 16 -8.40 9.17 -9.71
CA ALA A 16 -7.91 7.89 -10.22
C ALA A 16 -8.06 7.77 -11.75
N SER A 17 -8.97 8.53 -12.35
CA SER A 17 -9.24 8.56 -13.79
C SER A 17 -8.73 9.84 -14.47
N ASP A 18 -8.02 10.72 -13.74
CA ASP A 18 -7.43 11.93 -14.32
C ASP A 18 -6.23 11.58 -15.20
N VAL A 19 -6.28 11.99 -16.47
CA VAL A 19 -5.26 11.63 -17.47
C VAL A 19 -3.87 12.13 -17.10
N LYS A 20 -3.76 13.32 -16.48
CA LYS A 20 -2.46 13.89 -16.10
C LYS A 20 -1.89 13.15 -14.90
N PHE A 21 -2.73 12.81 -13.93
CA PHE A 21 -2.35 12.03 -12.77
C PHE A 21 -1.92 10.62 -13.16
N ILE A 22 -2.66 9.95 -14.05
CA ILE A 22 -2.29 8.64 -14.62
C ILE A 22 -0.91 8.73 -15.29
N ALA A 23 -0.69 9.73 -16.14
CA ALA A 23 0.61 9.92 -16.80
C ALA A 23 1.74 10.14 -15.79
N LEU A 24 1.48 10.89 -14.71
CA LEU A 24 2.43 11.13 -13.64
C LEU A 24 2.77 9.85 -12.86
N VAL A 25 1.77 9.05 -12.49
CA VAL A 25 1.98 7.74 -11.82
C VAL A 25 2.83 6.82 -12.70
N ASN A 26 2.48 6.72 -13.99
CA ASN A 26 3.25 5.91 -14.94
C ASN A 26 4.70 6.38 -15.09
N SER A 27 4.98 7.68 -14.98
CA SER A 27 6.35 8.20 -15.05
C SER A 27 7.25 7.75 -13.90
N PHE A 28 6.67 7.27 -12.79
CA PHE A 28 7.40 6.72 -11.64
C PHE A 28 7.37 5.20 -11.57
N ALA A 29 6.66 4.53 -12.49
CA ALA A 29 6.62 3.07 -12.57
C ALA A 29 8.03 2.50 -12.78
N VAL A 30 8.33 1.40 -12.09
CA VAL A 30 9.64 0.75 -12.14
C VAL A 30 9.59 -0.33 -13.22
N ILE A 31 10.55 -0.28 -14.14
CA ILE A 31 10.70 -1.28 -15.18
C ILE A 31 11.61 -2.39 -14.66
N GLU A 32 11.10 -3.61 -14.63
CA GLU A 32 11.87 -4.80 -14.24
C GLU A 32 13.10 -4.97 -15.14
N GLY A 33 14.26 -5.22 -14.53
CA GLY A 33 15.53 -5.37 -15.26
C GLY A 33 16.18 -4.07 -15.73
N SER A 34 15.65 -2.90 -15.35
CA SER A 34 16.31 -1.61 -15.59
C SER A 34 17.71 -1.57 -14.94
N PRO A 35 18.74 -0.98 -15.57
CA PRO A 35 20.04 -0.78 -14.95
C PRO A 35 19.96 0.08 -13.67
N ASP A 36 18.92 0.92 -13.57
CA ASP A 36 18.72 1.86 -12.45
C ASP A 36 17.77 1.30 -11.37
N ILE A 37 17.51 -0.01 -11.38
CA ILE A 37 16.55 -0.67 -10.46
C ILE A 37 16.84 -0.34 -8.99
N ASN A 38 18.10 -0.41 -8.58
CA ASN A 38 18.51 -0.15 -7.20
C ASN A 38 18.28 1.32 -6.80
N GLU A 39 18.45 2.26 -7.74
CA GLU A 39 18.15 3.68 -7.50
C GLU A 39 16.65 3.91 -7.38
N CYS A 40 15.86 3.28 -8.25
CA CYS A 40 14.41 3.32 -8.20
C CYS A 40 13.87 2.74 -6.89
N GLN A 41 14.46 1.66 -6.38
CA GLN A 41 14.08 1.05 -5.10
C GLN A 41 14.38 1.97 -3.92
N ARG A 42 15.58 2.57 -3.88
CA ARG A 42 15.94 3.57 -2.85
C ARG A 42 15.05 4.81 -2.91
N ASP A 43 14.75 5.30 -4.11
CA ASP A 43 13.82 6.43 -4.31
C ASP A 43 12.41 6.06 -3.85
N GLY A 44 11.94 4.85 -4.15
CA GLY A 44 10.64 4.35 -3.70
C GLY A 44 10.53 4.24 -2.18
N ALA A 45 11.52 3.65 -1.52
CA ALA A 45 11.54 3.55 -0.06
C ALA A 45 11.56 4.94 0.60
N LYS A 46 12.35 5.88 0.07
CA LYS A 46 12.37 7.28 0.54
C LYS A 46 11.03 7.97 0.31
N ALA A 47 10.40 7.78 -0.85
CA ALA A 47 9.10 8.37 -1.15
C ALA A 47 8.01 7.92 -0.16
N VAL A 48 8.02 6.64 0.25
CA VAL A 48 7.10 6.13 1.28
C VAL A 48 7.37 6.80 2.63
N ILE A 49 8.63 6.92 3.05
CA ILE A 49 9.01 7.58 4.31
C ILE A 49 8.58 9.05 4.29
N ASP A 50 8.89 9.78 3.22
CA ASP A 50 8.59 11.21 3.08
C ASP A 50 7.08 11.46 3.10
N LEU A 51 6.30 10.59 2.44
CA LEU A 51 4.85 10.70 2.42
C LEU A 51 4.25 10.44 3.81
N VAL A 52 4.73 9.42 4.53
CA VAL A 52 4.31 9.15 5.92
C VAL A 52 4.58 10.34 6.82
N VAL A 53 5.79 10.94 6.74
CA VAL A 53 6.14 12.13 7.54
C VAL A 53 5.22 13.30 7.25
N GLU A 54 4.73 13.44 6.03
CA GLU A 54 3.74 14.47 5.67
C GLU A 54 2.38 14.17 6.31
N TYR A 55 1.90 12.92 6.22
CA TYR A 55 0.66 12.49 6.87
C TYR A 55 0.72 12.61 8.39
N GLU A 56 1.87 12.35 9.03
CA GLU A 56 2.03 12.53 10.47
C GLU A 56 1.87 13.99 10.88
N LYS A 57 2.30 14.93 10.03
CA LYS A 57 2.26 16.37 10.31
C LYS A 57 0.92 17.01 9.97
N PHE A 58 0.29 16.58 8.88
CA PHE A 58 -0.86 17.29 8.31
C PHE A 58 -2.12 16.44 8.16
N ALA A 59 -2.05 15.13 8.40
CA ALA A 59 -3.11 14.14 8.15
C ALA A 59 -3.58 14.06 6.67
N GLU A 60 -2.93 14.78 5.77
CA GLU A 60 -3.19 14.82 4.34
C GLU A 60 -1.88 14.98 3.56
N CYS A 61 -1.91 14.74 2.26
CA CYS A 61 -0.82 15.08 1.36
C CYS A 61 -1.18 16.32 0.54
N SER A 62 -0.28 17.27 0.50
CA SER A 62 -0.43 18.52 -0.25
C SER A 62 -0.07 18.40 -1.73
N SER A 63 0.61 17.31 -2.14
CA SER A 63 1.19 17.19 -3.48
C SER A 63 0.74 15.90 -4.20
N PRO A 64 -0.03 16.01 -5.30
CA PRO A 64 -0.33 14.89 -6.19
C PRO A 64 0.93 14.17 -6.72
N GLU A 65 2.06 14.88 -6.83
CA GLU A 65 3.31 14.27 -7.29
C GLU A 65 3.88 13.26 -6.30
N LYS A 66 3.82 13.54 -4.99
CA LYS A 66 4.31 12.60 -3.97
C LYS A 66 3.45 11.34 -3.91
N VAL A 67 2.13 11.52 -4.02
CA VAL A 67 1.17 10.41 -4.13
C VAL A 67 1.46 9.59 -5.38
N ALA A 68 1.60 10.25 -6.54
CA ALA A 68 1.87 9.57 -7.80
C ALA A 68 3.20 8.81 -7.78
N LYS A 69 4.23 9.39 -7.15
CA LYS A 69 5.53 8.73 -6.96
C LYS A 69 5.40 7.46 -6.15
N VAL A 70 4.75 7.50 -4.99
CA VAL A 70 4.56 6.29 -4.17
C VAL A 70 3.78 5.23 -4.95
N LEU A 71 2.67 5.60 -5.61
CA LEU A 71 1.88 4.66 -6.43
C LEU A 71 2.71 4.03 -7.55
N GLY A 72 3.47 4.82 -8.30
CA GLY A 72 4.32 4.31 -9.37
C GLY A 72 5.42 3.40 -8.83
N ARG A 73 6.09 3.79 -7.73
CA ARG A 73 7.19 3.02 -7.13
C ARG A 73 6.74 1.69 -6.52
N LEU A 74 5.49 1.56 -6.09
CA LEU A 74 4.92 0.29 -5.60
C LEU A 74 4.79 -0.79 -6.68
N SER A 75 5.03 -0.48 -7.96
CA SER A 75 5.17 -1.50 -9.02
C SER A 75 6.38 -2.42 -8.82
N ASP A 76 7.41 -1.97 -8.08
CA ASP A 76 8.53 -2.82 -7.70
C ASP A 76 8.25 -3.60 -6.40
N ILE A 77 8.57 -4.89 -6.43
CA ILE A 77 8.33 -5.83 -5.33
C ILE A 77 9.10 -5.43 -4.06
N GLN A 78 10.35 -4.97 -4.17
CA GLN A 78 11.15 -4.57 -3.00
C GLN A 78 10.55 -3.33 -2.33
N VAL A 79 10.13 -2.34 -3.12
CA VAL A 79 9.48 -1.12 -2.58
C VAL A 79 8.15 -1.47 -1.91
N ARG A 80 7.35 -2.33 -2.53
CA ARG A 80 6.10 -2.82 -1.93
C ARG A 80 6.33 -3.55 -0.62
N ASP A 81 7.29 -4.47 -0.58
CA ASP A 81 7.56 -5.28 0.61
C ASP A 81 8.20 -4.42 1.72
N PHE A 82 8.95 -3.38 1.34
CA PHE A 82 9.40 -2.33 2.26
C PHE A 82 8.19 -1.61 2.88
N ALA A 83 7.27 -1.09 2.06
CA ALA A 83 6.06 -0.40 2.51
C ALA A 83 5.15 -1.30 3.36
N LEU A 84 5.09 -2.59 3.03
CA LEU A 84 4.34 -3.59 3.79
C LEU A 84 4.87 -3.70 5.22
N GLY A 85 6.17 -3.57 5.44
CA GLY A 85 6.82 -3.72 6.75
C GLY A 85 7.00 -2.43 7.57
N SER A 86 6.75 -1.26 6.98
CA SER A 86 7.26 0.01 7.51
C SER A 86 6.42 0.65 8.63
N HIS A 87 5.22 0.12 8.92
CA HIS A 87 4.38 0.63 10.02
C HIS A 87 4.55 -0.17 11.31
N SER A 88 4.30 0.52 12.43
CA SER A 88 4.25 -0.05 13.78
C SER A 88 2.91 0.27 14.44
N THR A 89 2.68 -0.21 15.65
CA THR A 89 1.50 0.15 16.45
C THR A 89 1.38 1.66 16.65
N ALA A 90 2.51 2.38 16.83
CA ALA A 90 2.51 3.81 17.08
C ALA A 90 2.13 4.64 15.83
N SER A 91 2.54 4.17 14.65
CA SER A 91 2.28 4.86 13.37
C SER A 91 1.04 4.32 12.64
N PHE A 92 0.35 3.31 13.20
CA PHE A 92 -0.74 2.59 12.53
C PHE A 92 -1.78 3.53 11.92
N GLN A 93 -2.21 4.55 12.67
CA GLN A 93 -3.29 5.41 12.22
C GLN A 93 -2.88 6.39 11.12
N THR A 94 -1.61 6.79 11.08
CA THR A 94 -1.03 7.55 9.97
C THR A 94 -1.06 6.72 8.70
N TYR A 95 -0.54 5.48 8.77
CA TYR A 95 -0.51 4.56 7.64
C TYR A 95 -1.92 4.16 7.18
N TRP A 96 -2.86 4.03 8.11
CA TRP A 96 -4.27 3.82 7.81
C TRP A 96 -4.82 4.93 6.91
N GLY A 97 -4.68 6.20 7.31
CA GLY A 97 -5.15 7.34 6.53
C GLY A 97 -4.44 7.45 5.18
N MET A 98 -3.12 7.26 5.16
CA MET A 98 -2.32 7.34 3.94
C MET A 98 -2.70 6.26 2.93
N TRP A 99 -2.70 4.98 3.31
CA TRP A 99 -3.05 3.89 2.39
C TRP A 99 -4.53 3.91 2.00
N HIS A 100 -5.42 4.36 2.89
CA HIS A 100 -6.82 4.57 2.53
C HIS A 100 -6.96 5.61 1.41
N HIS A 101 -6.32 6.77 1.56
CA HIS A 101 -6.32 7.79 0.51
C HIS A 101 -5.69 7.27 -0.79
N LEU A 102 -4.48 6.67 -0.72
CA LEU A 102 -3.78 6.19 -1.91
C LEU A 102 -4.59 5.11 -2.64
N LEU A 103 -5.28 4.23 -1.92
CA LEU A 103 -6.20 3.26 -2.51
C LEU A 103 -7.34 3.96 -3.28
N GLN A 104 -7.91 5.05 -2.77
CA GLN A 104 -8.99 5.75 -3.46
C GLN A 104 -8.52 6.52 -4.71
N VAL A 105 -7.27 6.97 -4.76
CA VAL A 105 -6.75 7.74 -5.90
C VAL A 105 -5.89 6.90 -6.86
N ALA A 106 -5.57 5.66 -6.53
CA ALA A 106 -4.78 4.78 -7.40
C ALA A 106 -5.49 4.55 -8.75
N PRO A 107 -4.81 4.83 -9.88
CA PRO A 107 -5.33 4.51 -11.20
C PRO A 107 -5.28 3.01 -11.47
N ASP A 108 -6.09 2.56 -12.43
CA ASP A 108 -6.07 1.17 -12.93
C ASP A 108 -4.65 0.76 -13.35
N GLY A 109 -4.25 -0.47 -13.00
CA GLY A 109 -2.90 -1.00 -13.14
C GLY A 109 -1.96 -0.70 -11.96
N PHE A 110 -2.38 0.12 -11.00
CA PHE A 110 -1.59 0.47 -9.81
C PHE A 110 -2.37 0.25 -8.50
N VAL A 111 -3.56 -0.37 -8.55
CA VAL A 111 -4.42 -0.54 -7.39
C VAL A 111 -3.99 -1.74 -6.56
N ALA A 112 -3.60 -2.85 -7.19
CA ALA A 112 -3.30 -4.10 -6.50
C ALA A 112 -2.24 -3.99 -5.39
N PRO A 113 -1.09 -3.29 -5.58
CA PRO A 113 -0.09 -3.12 -4.53
C PRO A 113 -0.65 -2.38 -3.31
N VAL A 114 -1.27 -1.21 -3.51
CA VAL A 114 -1.78 -0.38 -2.40
C VAL A 114 -3.00 -1.02 -1.72
N ALA A 115 -3.84 -1.70 -2.48
CA ALA A 115 -4.97 -2.44 -1.93
C ALA A 115 -4.50 -3.57 -0.99
N CYS A 116 -3.40 -4.27 -1.31
CA CYS A 116 -2.80 -5.26 -0.41
C CYS A 116 -2.23 -4.64 0.87
N LEU A 117 -1.60 -3.47 0.77
CA LEU A 117 -1.09 -2.73 1.93
C LEU A 117 -2.24 -2.30 2.86
N PHE A 118 -3.31 -1.75 2.30
CA PHE A 118 -4.49 -1.38 3.08
C PHE A 118 -5.21 -2.60 3.68
N ALA A 119 -5.33 -3.70 2.92
CA ALA A 119 -5.93 -4.95 3.40
C ALA A 119 -5.17 -5.52 4.61
N THR A 120 -3.85 -5.42 4.60
CA THR A 120 -2.97 -5.81 5.72
C THR A 120 -3.34 -5.04 6.99
N LEU A 121 -3.49 -3.71 6.91
CA LEU A 121 -3.91 -2.89 8.05
C LEU A 121 -5.33 -3.24 8.53
N ALA A 122 -6.28 -3.40 7.60
CA ALA A 122 -7.66 -3.78 7.93
C ALA A 122 -7.69 -5.12 8.67
N TYR A 123 -6.91 -6.09 8.23
CA TYR A 123 -6.77 -7.39 8.88
C TYR A 123 -6.15 -7.28 10.28
N GLU A 124 -5.07 -6.51 10.42
CA GLU A 124 -4.40 -6.30 11.73
C GLU A 124 -5.31 -5.63 12.77
N LYS A 125 -6.20 -4.75 12.32
CA LYS A 125 -7.23 -4.11 13.17
C LYS A 125 -8.43 -5.02 13.45
N GLY A 126 -8.50 -6.20 12.84
CA GLY A 126 -9.60 -7.15 12.99
C GLY A 126 -10.81 -6.86 12.12
N ASP A 127 -10.71 -5.96 11.14
CA ASP A 127 -11.76 -5.71 10.15
C ASP A 127 -11.58 -6.59 8.91
N THR A 128 -11.80 -7.89 9.11
CA THR A 128 -11.68 -8.91 8.06
C THR A 128 -12.57 -8.62 6.83
N PRO A 129 -13.85 -8.20 6.97
CA PRO A 129 -14.66 -7.82 5.81
C PRO A 129 -14.04 -6.70 4.97
N LEU A 130 -13.54 -5.64 5.61
CA LEU A 130 -12.87 -4.55 4.90
C LEU A 130 -11.56 -5.02 4.25
N ALA A 131 -10.81 -5.90 4.90
CA ALA A 131 -9.60 -6.50 4.31
C ALA A 131 -9.93 -7.27 3.03
N TYR A 132 -10.99 -8.08 3.02
CA TYR A 132 -11.43 -8.80 1.83
C TYR A 132 -11.95 -7.86 0.74
N ASN A 133 -12.71 -6.81 1.07
CA ASN A 133 -13.15 -5.81 0.09
C ASN A 133 -11.96 -5.13 -0.62
N ALA A 134 -10.89 -4.84 0.13
CA ALA A 134 -9.66 -4.32 -0.46
C ALA A 134 -8.97 -5.35 -1.37
N LEU A 135 -8.89 -6.62 -0.97
CA LEU A 135 -8.36 -7.70 -1.81
C LEU A 135 -9.21 -7.97 -3.05
N ASP A 136 -10.54 -7.79 -2.98
CA ASP A 136 -11.44 -7.86 -4.13
C ASP A 136 -11.09 -6.77 -5.13
N ARG A 137 -10.87 -5.55 -4.67
CA ARG A 137 -10.40 -4.45 -5.53
C ARG A 137 -9.03 -4.72 -6.13
N ALA A 138 -8.10 -5.31 -5.37
CA ALA A 138 -6.80 -5.75 -5.90
C ALA A 138 -6.94 -6.84 -6.97
N THR A 139 -7.90 -7.75 -6.80
CA THR A 139 -8.15 -8.86 -7.75
C THR A 139 -8.80 -8.35 -9.05
N LEU A 140 -9.65 -7.34 -8.96
CA LEU A 140 -10.24 -6.70 -10.14
C LEU A 140 -9.18 -5.97 -10.98
N ASP A 141 -8.21 -5.34 -10.32
CA ASP A 141 -7.10 -4.64 -10.96
C ASP A 141 -6.11 -5.63 -11.62
N GLU A 142 -5.66 -6.62 -10.85
CA GLU A 142 -4.74 -7.65 -11.35
C GLU A 142 -5.06 -9.02 -10.73
N PRO A 143 -5.81 -9.90 -11.43
CA PRO A 143 -6.25 -11.18 -10.89
C PRO A 143 -5.11 -12.13 -10.48
N ALA A 144 -3.94 -12.00 -11.12
CA ALA A 144 -2.76 -12.83 -10.88
C ALA A 144 -1.77 -12.22 -9.86
N TYR A 145 -2.11 -11.07 -9.24
CA TYR A 145 -1.18 -10.39 -8.34
C TYR A 145 -0.82 -11.27 -7.14
N SER A 146 0.47 -11.59 -7.03
CA SER A 146 0.96 -12.63 -6.12
C SER A 146 0.66 -12.34 -4.65
N LEU A 147 0.79 -11.08 -4.22
CA LEU A 147 0.50 -10.68 -2.84
C LEU A 147 -0.99 -10.79 -2.51
N THR A 148 -1.88 -10.48 -3.47
CA THR A 148 -3.33 -10.63 -3.29
C THR A 148 -3.68 -12.09 -3.00
N ILE A 149 -3.13 -13.02 -3.81
CA ILE A 149 -3.36 -14.46 -3.65
C ILE A 149 -2.81 -14.95 -2.30
N LEU A 150 -1.61 -14.49 -1.92
CA LEU A 150 -0.99 -14.83 -0.64
C LEU A 150 -1.84 -14.35 0.54
N LEU A 151 -2.25 -13.08 0.54
CA LEU A 151 -3.05 -12.49 1.62
C LEU A 151 -4.42 -13.15 1.76
N ARG A 152 -5.09 -13.50 0.66
CA ARG A 152 -6.35 -14.27 0.71
C ARG A 152 -6.17 -15.61 1.43
N ARG A 153 -5.05 -16.31 1.19
CA ARG A 153 -4.74 -17.58 1.89
C ARG A 153 -4.45 -17.35 3.37
N VAL A 154 -3.67 -16.32 3.68
CA VAL A 154 -3.32 -15.93 5.06
C VAL A 154 -4.59 -15.60 5.85
N PHE A 155 -5.43 -14.68 5.36
CA PHE A 155 -6.66 -14.28 6.04
C PHE A 155 -7.67 -15.43 6.09
N GLY A 156 -7.78 -16.22 5.02
CA GLY A 156 -8.71 -17.34 4.92
C GLY A 156 -8.37 -18.51 5.86
N SER A 157 -7.10 -18.64 6.24
CA SER A 157 -6.66 -19.61 7.25
C SER A 157 -6.96 -19.18 8.69
N GLY A 158 -7.39 -17.93 8.90
CA GLY A 158 -7.59 -17.35 10.23
C GLY A 158 -6.28 -17.12 10.98
N TRP A 159 -5.16 -16.91 10.28
CA TRP A 159 -3.86 -16.74 10.92
C TRP A 159 -3.86 -15.52 11.86
N PRO A 160 -3.51 -15.63 13.16
CA PRO A 160 -3.73 -14.55 14.11
C PRO A 160 -3.08 -13.22 13.69
N ALA A 161 -3.86 -12.14 13.73
CA ALA A 161 -3.43 -10.79 13.33
C ALA A 161 -2.11 -10.36 14.00
N ALA A 162 -1.95 -10.63 15.29
CA ALA A 162 -0.72 -10.32 16.03
C ALA A 162 0.50 -11.11 15.52
N ALA A 163 0.31 -12.38 15.11
CA ALA A 163 1.39 -13.20 14.55
C ALA A 163 1.77 -12.71 13.15
N PHE A 164 0.80 -12.30 12.34
CA PHE A 164 1.04 -11.71 11.03
C PHE A 164 1.82 -10.37 11.14
N ALA A 165 1.39 -9.48 12.05
CA ALA A 165 2.09 -8.22 12.32
C ALA A 165 3.54 -8.44 12.81
N ALA A 166 3.75 -9.44 13.68
CA ALA A 166 5.09 -9.81 14.15
C ALA A 166 5.99 -10.30 13.00
N MET A 167 5.46 -11.15 12.11
CA MET A 167 6.19 -11.65 10.95
C MET A 167 6.63 -10.51 10.02
N ARG A 168 5.74 -9.58 9.67
CA ARG A 168 6.13 -8.41 8.84
C ARG A 168 7.23 -7.58 9.50
N THR A 169 7.11 -7.35 10.81
CA THR A 169 8.10 -6.59 11.59
C THR A 169 9.46 -7.28 11.57
N GLU A 170 9.50 -8.62 11.63
CA GLU A 170 10.74 -9.40 11.54
C GLU A 170 11.36 -9.36 10.14
N LEU A 171 10.55 -9.34 9.08
CA LEU A 171 11.06 -9.30 7.70
C LEU A 171 11.52 -7.90 7.28
N HIS A 172 10.94 -6.83 7.81
CA HIS A 172 11.19 -5.47 7.34
C HIS A 172 12.70 -5.08 7.36
N PRO A 173 13.50 -5.36 8.40
CA PRO A 173 14.93 -5.07 8.38
C PRO A 173 15.69 -5.75 7.23
N LYS A 174 15.29 -6.96 6.84
CA LYS A 174 15.92 -7.71 5.73
C LYS A 174 15.62 -7.07 4.38
N VAL A 175 14.37 -6.62 4.19
CA VAL A 175 13.97 -5.89 2.97
C VAL A 175 14.68 -4.54 2.89
N THR A 176 14.75 -3.81 4.01
CA THR A 176 15.46 -2.53 4.10
C THR A 176 16.94 -2.69 3.77
N ALA A 177 17.62 -3.70 4.34
CA ALA A 177 19.00 -4.03 4.00
C ALA A 177 19.17 -4.28 2.49
N GLY A 178 18.29 -5.09 1.88
CA GLY A 178 18.33 -5.37 0.44
C GLY A 178 18.18 -4.14 -0.48
N ILE A 179 17.61 -3.03 0.01
CA ILE A 179 17.45 -1.79 -0.76
C ILE A 179 18.64 -0.82 -0.57
N PHE A 180 19.22 -0.80 0.64
CA PHE A 180 20.16 0.25 1.05
C PHE A 180 21.63 -0.21 1.21
N ASP A 181 21.89 -1.51 1.29
CA ASP A 181 23.25 -2.08 1.33
C ASP A 181 23.88 -2.14 -0.08
#